data_AF-A0AAD4LDZ1-F1
#
_entry.id   AF-A0AAD4LDZ1-F1
#
_cell.length_a   1.000
_cell.length_b   1.000
_cell.length_c   1.000
_cell.angle_alpha   90.00
_cell.angle_beta   90.00
_cell.angle_gamma   90.00
#
_symmetry.space_group_name_H-M   'P 1'
#
loop_
_entity.id
_entity.type
_entity.pdbx_description
1 polymer ?
#
loop_
_entity_poly.entity_id
_entity_poly.type
_entity_poly.pdbx_seq_one_letter_code
_entity_poly.pdbx_strand_id
1 'polypeptide(L)'
;MITEGIVEEDGVMVDLPEHVGRTGRGLTELYNVPATQIDMMVANGINSSGGICAGSRIVVDHQCINGTSFVFSAAVALLAENVRAIRAVLDRVEAITIPSHAASPIIYIHLRSSAPAASMSAKPSNPATPAPSFDIVGEERLLQDIVDEALVQGVWTARARRLRGQELVEALPSIRLTVTAGLSRCRCY
;
A
#
# COMPACT_ATOMS: atom_id res chain seq x y z
N MET A 1 -18.20 8.45 16.11
CA MET A 1 -18.09 9.91 15.94
C MET A 1 -18.22 10.18 14.46
N ILE A 2 -19.39 10.67 14.03
CA ILE A 2 -19.71 10.90 12.62
C ILE A 2 -19.30 12.35 12.36
N THR A 3 -18.15 12.56 11.72
CA THR A 3 -17.70 13.88 11.29
C THR A 3 -18.18 14.13 9.87
N GLU A 4 -18.96 15.21 9.76
CA GLU A 4 -19.23 16.04 8.58
C GLU A 4 -20.02 15.44 7.42
N GLY A 5 -21.33 15.72 7.44
CA GLY A 5 -22.10 16.01 6.24
C GLY A 5 -22.54 17.47 6.32
N ILE A 6 -21.93 18.33 5.51
CA ILE A 6 -22.41 19.69 5.28
C ILE A 6 -23.74 19.54 4.51
N VAL A 7 -24.84 19.81 5.19
CA VAL A 7 -26.14 20.08 4.53
C VAL A 7 -26.39 21.56 4.71
N GLU A 8 -26.21 22.30 3.62
CA GLU A 8 -26.54 23.71 3.53
C GLU A 8 -28.01 23.83 3.11
N GLU A 9 -28.91 23.97 4.10
CA GLU A 9 -30.21 24.61 3.89
C GLU A 9 -30.50 25.52 5.10
N ASP A 10 -30.78 26.80 4.79
CA ASP A 10 -31.41 27.80 5.66
C ASP A 10 -30.67 28.30 6.92
N GLY A 11 -29.34 28.40 6.89
CA GLY A 11 -28.61 29.42 7.68
C GLY A 11 -28.69 29.33 9.21
N VAL A 12 -29.08 28.20 9.80
CA VAL A 12 -29.03 27.97 11.25
C VAL A 12 -27.87 27.05 11.59
N MET A 13 -26.83 27.62 12.21
CA MET A 13 -25.73 26.87 12.81
C MET A 13 -26.25 26.11 14.04
N VAL A 14 -26.43 24.79 13.92
CA VAL A 14 -26.82 23.92 15.05
C VAL A 14 -25.55 23.31 15.66
N ASP A 15 -25.15 23.80 16.84
CA ASP A 15 -24.10 23.18 17.65
C ASP A 15 -24.53 21.76 18.07
N LEU A 16 -23.79 20.72 17.65
CA LEU A 16 -24.09 19.31 17.95
C LEU A 16 -22.96 18.66 18.77
N PRO A 17 -23.15 18.52 20.10
CA PRO A 17 -22.79 17.28 20.83
C PRO A 17 -23.81 16.95 21.96
N GLU A 18 -24.03 15.72 22.46
CA GLU A 18 -23.04 14.69 22.79
C GLU A 18 -23.36 13.23 22.36
N HIS A 19 -24.59 12.76 22.07
CA HIS A 19 -24.79 11.30 21.77
C HIS A 19 -25.91 10.94 20.77
N VAL A 20 -26.09 11.70 19.68
CA VAL A 20 -26.66 11.20 18.39
C VAL A 20 -28.02 10.44 18.47
N GLY A 21 -28.89 10.77 19.44
CA GLY A 21 -30.18 10.13 19.69
C GLY A 21 -30.29 9.52 21.10
N ARG A 22 -31.50 9.17 21.56
CA ARG A 22 -31.69 8.59 22.92
C ARG A 22 -30.94 7.27 23.14
N THR A 23 -30.72 6.52 22.07
CA THR A 23 -29.99 5.24 22.04
C THR A 23 -28.73 5.29 21.18
N GLY A 24 -28.34 6.48 20.69
CA GLY A 24 -27.14 6.69 19.88
C GLY A 24 -27.23 6.13 18.46
N ARG A 25 -28.44 5.97 17.90
CA ARG A 25 -28.66 5.34 16.58
C ARG A 25 -28.45 6.26 15.39
N GLY A 26 -28.34 7.56 15.57
CA GLY A 26 -28.15 8.48 14.45
C GLY A 26 -29.02 9.72 14.53
N LEU A 27 -28.79 10.62 13.58
CA LEU A 27 -29.66 11.76 13.29
C LEU A 27 -31.12 11.32 13.05
N THR A 28 -31.32 10.10 12.53
CA THR A 28 -32.65 9.53 12.26
C THR A 28 -33.46 9.34 13.54
N GLU A 29 -32.79 8.97 14.63
CA GLU A 29 -33.39 8.88 15.96
C GLU A 29 -33.61 10.28 16.57
N LEU A 30 -32.70 11.22 16.33
CA LEU A 30 -32.82 12.59 16.84
C LEU A 30 -34.04 13.33 16.25
N TYR A 31 -34.27 13.19 14.95
CA TYR A 31 -35.39 13.81 14.25
C TYR A 31 -36.65 12.93 14.22
N ASN A 32 -36.65 11.80 14.94
CA ASN A 32 -37.77 10.85 15.01
C ASN A 32 -38.26 10.40 13.62
N VAL A 33 -37.34 10.26 12.66
CA VAL A 33 -37.62 9.79 11.31
C VAL A 33 -37.52 8.26 11.32
N PRO A 34 -38.58 7.53 10.93
CA PRO A 34 -38.52 6.08 10.81
C PRO A 34 -37.40 5.65 9.86
N ALA A 35 -36.59 4.67 10.26
CA ALA A 35 -35.53 4.13 9.39
C ALA A 35 -36.06 3.56 8.06
N THR A 36 -37.35 3.26 7.98
CA THR A 36 -38.04 2.83 6.75
C THR A 36 -38.21 3.94 5.71
N GLN A 37 -38.07 5.22 6.11
CA GLN A 37 -38.11 6.37 5.22
C GLN A 37 -36.71 6.74 4.69
N ILE A 38 -35.70 5.96 5.05
CA ILE A 38 -34.30 6.21 4.69
C ILE A 38 -33.82 5.05 3.84
N ASP A 39 -33.47 5.35 2.60
CA ASP A 39 -33.00 4.34 1.66
C ASP A 39 -31.65 3.74 2.07
N MET A 40 -30.81 4.55 2.75
CA MET A 40 -29.46 4.20 3.13
C MET A 40 -28.94 4.95 4.35
N MET A 41 -28.35 4.22 5.29
CA MET A 41 -27.60 4.74 6.44
C MET A 41 -26.15 4.24 6.37
N VAL A 42 -25.18 5.16 6.36
CA VAL A 42 -23.74 4.82 6.33
C VAL A 42 -23.10 5.29 7.62
N ALA A 43 -22.30 4.43 8.25
CA ALA A 43 -21.55 4.75 9.46
C ALA A 43 -20.12 4.24 9.35
N ASN A 44 -19.17 4.96 9.96
CA ASN A 44 -17.78 4.50 10.05
C ASN A 44 -17.63 3.49 11.20
N GLY A 45 -16.69 2.55 11.05
CA GLY A 45 -16.37 1.53 12.04
C GLY A 45 -16.00 2.16 13.38
N ILE A 46 -16.61 1.66 14.46
CA ILE A 46 -16.27 2.08 15.82
C ILE A 46 -14.88 1.52 16.17
N ASN A 47 -13.87 2.40 16.17
CA ASN A 47 -12.49 2.11 16.58
C ASN A 47 -11.67 1.19 15.63
N SER A 48 -12.02 1.13 14.34
CA SER A 48 -11.27 0.40 13.30
C SER A 48 -11.44 1.10 11.94
N SER A 49 -10.56 0.84 10.98
CA SER A 49 -10.74 1.28 9.60
C SER A 49 -11.86 0.48 8.92
N GLY A 50 -12.97 1.12 8.58
CA GLY A 50 -14.06 0.50 7.86
C GLY A 50 -15.34 1.32 7.95
N GLY A 51 -16.41 0.85 7.30
CA GLY A 51 -17.74 1.44 7.39
C GLY A 51 -18.82 0.36 7.31
N ILE A 52 -19.95 0.60 7.95
CA ILE A 52 -21.18 -0.17 7.84
C ILE A 52 -22.18 0.61 6.99
N CYS A 53 -22.93 -0.09 6.14
CA CYS A 53 -24.06 0.47 5.43
C CYS A 53 -25.31 -0.36 5.76
N ALA A 54 -26.39 0.29 6.17
CA ALA A 54 -27.68 -0.31 6.45
C ALA A 54 -28.74 0.31 5.53
N GLY A 55 -29.61 -0.52 4.95
CA GLY A 55 -30.65 -0.10 4.02
C GLY A 55 -31.47 -1.31 3.59
N SER A 56 -32.28 -1.17 2.53
CA SER A 56 -32.97 -2.31 1.93
C SER A 56 -31.96 -3.35 1.43
N ARG A 57 -32.31 -4.64 1.54
CA ARG A 57 -31.42 -5.75 1.13
C ARG A 57 -30.95 -5.60 -0.32
N ILE A 58 -31.83 -5.13 -1.21
CA ILE A 58 -31.51 -4.88 -2.62
C ILE A 58 -30.40 -3.83 -2.76
N VAL A 59 -30.47 -2.77 -1.96
CA VAL A 59 -29.52 -1.66 -2.01
C VAL A 59 -28.18 -2.06 -1.40
N VAL A 60 -28.19 -2.78 -0.27
CA VAL A 60 -26.98 -3.32 0.36
C VAL A 60 -26.30 -4.34 -0.56
N ASP A 61 -27.06 -5.26 -1.17
CA ASP A 61 -26.54 -6.24 -2.11
C ASP A 61 -25.94 -5.55 -3.35
N HIS A 62 -26.62 -4.54 -3.90
CA HIS A 62 -26.12 -3.77 -5.04
C HIS A 62 -24.80 -3.05 -4.71
N GLN A 63 -24.65 -2.49 -3.51
CA GLN A 63 -23.40 -1.86 -3.07
C GLN A 63 -22.30 -2.86 -2.76
N CYS A 64 -22.65 -4.01 -2.19
CA CYS A 64 -21.68 -5.05 -1.87
C CYS A 64 -21.11 -5.69 -3.15
N ILE A 65 -21.97 -5.94 -4.15
CA ILE A 65 -21.58 -6.55 -5.42
C ILE A 65 -20.81 -5.56 -6.32
N ASN A 66 -21.23 -4.29 -6.36
CA ASN A 66 -20.60 -3.29 -7.23
C ASN A 66 -19.52 -2.45 -6.52
N GLY A 67 -19.39 -2.59 -5.19
CA GLY A 67 -18.40 -1.90 -4.40
C GLY A 67 -17.02 -2.44 -4.72
N THR A 68 -16.21 -1.63 -5.43
CA THR A 68 -14.82 -1.97 -5.76
C THR A 68 -14.01 -2.31 -4.51
N SER A 69 -14.28 -1.63 -3.39
CA SER A 69 -13.68 -1.91 -2.08
C SER A 69 -14.00 -3.30 -1.55
N PHE A 70 -15.22 -3.82 -1.77
CA PHE A 70 -15.60 -5.16 -1.33
C PHE A 70 -15.08 -6.24 -2.30
N VAL A 71 -15.24 -6.03 -3.61
CA VAL A 71 -14.81 -6.98 -4.65
C VAL A 71 -13.28 -7.19 -4.63
N PHE A 72 -12.50 -6.13 -4.38
CA PHE A 72 -11.04 -6.22 -4.30
C PHE A 72 -10.50 -6.43 -2.87
N SER A 73 -11.35 -6.52 -1.85
CA SER A 73 -10.91 -6.71 -0.45
C SER A 73 -10.09 -7.98 -0.26
N ALA A 74 -10.55 -9.11 -0.84
CA ALA A 74 -9.82 -10.37 -0.82
C ALA A 74 -8.47 -10.27 -1.56
N ALA A 75 -8.42 -9.51 -2.65
CA ALA A 75 -7.19 -9.31 -3.41
C ALA A 75 -6.15 -8.51 -2.60
N VAL A 76 -6.56 -7.54 -1.79
CA VAL A 76 -5.65 -6.79 -0.89
C VAL A 76 -5.08 -7.70 0.20
N ALA A 77 -5.91 -8.56 0.80
CA ALA A 77 -5.44 -9.52 1.81
C ALA A 77 -4.44 -10.54 1.22
N LEU A 78 -4.74 -11.09 0.04
CA LEU A 78 -3.86 -12.01 -0.68
C LEU A 78 -2.55 -11.34 -1.10
N LEU A 79 -2.62 -10.09 -1.58
CA LEU A 79 -1.43 -9.31 -1.93
C LEU A 79 -0.52 -9.14 -0.70
N ALA A 80 -1.09 -8.79 0.46
CA ALA A 80 -0.33 -8.64 1.70
C ALA A 80 0.32 -9.95 2.16
N GLU A 81 -0.37 -11.10 2.02
CA GLU A 81 0.20 -12.41 2.30
C GLU A 81 1.37 -12.73 1.35
N ASN A 82 1.20 -12.50 0.05
CA ASN A 82 2.23 -12.75 -0.96
C ASN A 82 3.47 -11.87 -0.73
N VAL A 83 3.28 -10.59 -0.41
CA VAL A 83 4.39 -9.68 -0.07
C VAL A 83 5.15 -10.19 1.15
N ARG A 84 4.44 -10.60 2.21
CA ARG A 84 5.08 -11.14 3.42
C ARG A 84 5.85 -12.43 3.13
N ALA A 85 5.27 -13.33 2.35
CA ALA A 85 5.90 -14.60 2.01
C ALA A 85 7.20 -14.41 1.20
N ILE A 86 7.18 -13.54 0.18
CA ILE A 86 8.35 -13.23 -0.62
C ILE A 86 9.43 -12.57 0.25
N ARG A 87 9.05 -11.60 1.10
CA ARG A 87 10.00 -10.96 2.02
C ARG A 87 10.64 -11.95 2.98
N ALA A 88 9.87 -12.88 3.55
CA ALA A 88 10.41 -13.88 4.47
C ALA A 88 11.46 -14.81 3.83
N VAL A 89 11.42 -14.99 2.50
CA VAL A 89 12.46 -15.71 1.74
C VAL A 89 13.65 -14.79 1.46
N LEU A 90 13.40 -13.57 0.99
CA LEU A 90 14.45 -12.60 0.66
C LEU A 90 15.27 -12.17 1.90
N ASP A 91 14.64 -12.07 3.07
CA ASP A 91 15.30 -11.68 4.32
C ASP A 91 16.36 -12.70 4.79
N ARG A 92 16.31 -13.94 4.27
CA ARG A 92 17.34 -14.97 4.55
C ARG A 92 18.60 -14.78 3.70
N VAL A 93 18.56 -13.93 2.68
CA VAL A 93 19.67 -13.71 1.76
C VAL A 93 20.51 -12.54 2.26
N GLU A 94 21.68 -12.85 2.83
CA GLU A 94 22.58 -11.82 3.38
C GLU A 94 23.27 -10.97 2.30
N ALA A 95 23.24 -11.38 1.04
CA ALA A 95 23.83 -10.61 -0.06
C ALA A 95 22.99 -9.39 -0.50
N ILE A 96 21.74 -9.28 -0.03
CA ILE A 96 20.79 -8.26 -0.48
C ILE A 96 20.32 -7.34 0.65
N THR A 97 19.88 -6.15 0.25
CA THR A 97 19.27 -5.13 1.11
C THR A 97 17.97 -4.64 0.47
N ILE A 98 16.92 -4.52 1.28
CA ILE A 98 15.59 -4.11 0.82
C ILE A 98 15.22 -2.77 1.46
N PRO A 99 15.35 -1.62 0.75
CA PRO A 99 15.00 -0.31 1.30
C PRO A 99 13.49 -0.02 1.33
N SER A 100 12.67 -0.88 0.73
CA SER A 100 11.22 -0.68 0.64
C SER A 100 10.50 -1.04 1.94
N HIS A 101 9.35 -0.41 2.19
CA HIS A 101 8.52 -0.69 3.36
C HIS A 101 7.94 -2.13 3.32
N ALA A 102 7.78 -2.77 4.48
CA ALA A 102 7.34 -4.17 4.60
C ALA A 102 6.00 -4.47 3.91
N ALA A 103 5.08 -3.50 3.89
CA ALA A 103 3.78 -3.61 3.24
C ALA A 103 3.77 -3.24 1.74
N SER A 104 4.90 -2.79 1.18
CA SER A 104 4.96 -2.35 -0.22
C SER A 104 4.90 -3.54 -1.18
N PRO A 105 3.97 -3.56 -2.17
CA PRO A 105 3.94 -4.58 -3.22
C PRO A 105 5.04 -4.40 -4.26
N ILE A 106 5.72 -3.24 -4.25
CA ILE A 106 6.90 -2.99 -5.05
C ILE A 106 8.12 -3.13 -4.13
N ILE A 107 8.91 -4.16 -4.39
CA ILE A 107 10.11 -4.50 -3.64
C ILE A 107 11.32 -4.13 -4.50
N TYR A 108 12.14 -3.22 -3.97
CA TYR A 108 13.45 -2.91 -4.55
C TYR A 108 14.50 -3.78 -3.86
N ILE A 109 15.33 -4.45 -4.66
CA ILE A 109 16.44 -5.27 -4.18
C ILE A 109 17.73 -4.59 -4.58
N HIS A 110 18.54 -4.24 -3.58
CA HIS A 110 19.88 -3.69 -3.75
C HIS A 110 20.90 -4.75 -3.35
N LEU A 111 22.04 -4.78 -4.03
CA LEU A 111 23.17 -5.59 -3.59
C LEU A 111 23.81 -4.94 -2.37
N ARG A 112 24.19 -5.76 -1.39
CA ARG A 112 25.00 -5.30 -0.27
C ARG A 112 26.43 -5.16 -0.77
N SER A 113 26.85 -3.94 -1.08
CA SER A 113 28.25 -3.66 -1.39
C SER A 113 29.10 -3.94 -0.14
N SER A 114 30.23 -4.61 -0.31
CA SER A 114 31.22 -4.88 0.76
C SER A 114 31.94 -3.61 1.24
N ALA A 115 31.68 -2.45 0.63
CA ALA A 115 32.24 -1.18 1.09
C ALA A 115 31.50 -0.70 2.35
N PRO A 116 32.21 -0.19 3.38
CA PRO A 116 31.59 0.22 4.63
C PRO A 116 30.56 1.32 4.36
N ALA A 117 29.39 1.15 4.98
CA ALA A 117 28.23 2.02 4.85
C ALA A 117 28.59 3.51 4.95
N ALA A 118 28.56 4.22 3.82
CA ALA A 118 28.41 5.66 3.84
C ALA A 118 27.02 5.94 4.43
N SER A 119 27.01 6.58 5.58
CA SER A 119 25.82 6.91 6.34
C SER A 119 24.79 7.66 5.48
N MET A 120 23.56 7.16 5.47
CA MET A 120 22.39 7.93 5.06
C MET A 120 22.13 9.03 6.10
N SER A 121 22.97 10.07 6.10
CA SER A 121 22.73 11.30 6.85
C SER A 121 22.16 12.34 5.91
N ALA A 122 20.84 12.43 5.88
CA ALA A 122 20.13 13.52 5.24
C ALA A 122 20.39 14.82 6.02
N LYS A 123 21.38 15.60 5.57
CA LYS A 123 21.51 17.02 5.92
C LYS A 123 22.03 17.78 4.69
N PRO A 124 21.26 18.73 4.12
CA PRO A 124 21.69 19.47 2.95
C PRO A 124 22.48 20.70 3.41
N SER A 125 23.80 20.59 3.48
CA SER A 125 24.68 21.75 3.61
C SER A 125 26.12 21.36 3.25
N ASN A 126 26.41 21.19 1.95
CA ASN A 126 27.70 21.60 1.33
C ASN A 126 27.77 21.16 -0.15
N PRO A 127 28.38 21.97 -1.04
CA PRO A 127 28.59 21.63 -2.44
C PRO A 127 29.94 20.93 -2.64
N ALA A 128 30.18 19.77 -2.02
CA ALA A 128 31.37 18.93 -2.30
C ALA A 128 31.42 17.61 -1.49
N THR A 129 30.32 16.86 -1.38
CA THR A 129 30.43 15.44 -0.99
C THR A 129 30.50 14.61 -2.27
N PRO A 130 31.61 13.91 -2.57
CA PRO A 130 31.60 12.96 -3.68
C PRO A 130 30.51 11.94 -3.39
N ALA A 131 29.62 11.74 -4.37
CA ALA A 131 28.64 10.67 -4.30
C ALA A 131 29.39 9.36 -3.99
N PRO A 132 28.88 8.53 -3.08
CA PRO A 132 29.50 7.23 -2.79
C PRO A 132 29.76 6.50 -4.11
N SER A 133 31.04 6.24 -4.41
CA SER A 133 31.47 5.66 -5.67
C SER A 133 31.18 4.17 -5.66
N PHE A 134 29.99 3.80 -6.09
CA PHE A 134 29.64 2.41 -6.37
C PHE A 134 30.12 2.04 -7.77
N ASP A 135 30.59 0.81 -7.95
CA ASP A 135 30.85 0.29 -9.29
C ASP A 135 29.50 -0.02 -9.95
N ILE A 136 28.87 1.03 -10.48
CA ILE A 136 27.56 0.96 -11.13
C ILE A 136 27.58 -0.07 -12.25
N VAL A 137 28.66 -0.10 -13.05
CA VAL A 137 28.76 -0.98 -14.21
C VAL A 137 28.92 -2.44 -13.79
N GLY A 138 29.78 -2.71 -12.79
CA GLY A 138 29.95 -4.05 -12.23
C GLY A 138 28.68 -4.58 -11.56
N GLU A 139 28.03 -3.77 -10.72
CA GLU A 139 26.78 -4.14 -10.08
C GLU A 139 25.65 -4.34 -11.10
N GLU A 140 25.54 -3.49 -12.12
CA GLU A 140 24.55 -3.65 -13.18
C GLU A 140 24.74 -4.94 -13.99
N ARG A 141 26.00 -5.37 -14.23
CA ARG A 141 26.31 -6.66 -14.86
C ARG A 141 25.92 -7.83 -13.97
N LEU A 142 26.32 -7.80 -12.69
CA LEU A 142 25.96 -8.86 -11.74
C LEU A 142 24.44 -9.00 -11.58
N LEU A 143 23.73 -7.87 -11.47
CA LEU A 143 22.26 -7.89 -11.43
C LEU A 143 21.66 -8.47 -12.72
N GLN A 144 22.32 -8.30 -13.87
CA GLN A 144 21.85 -8.84 -15.14
C GLN A 144 21.99 -10.36 -15.14
N ASP A 145 23.14 -10.87 -14.69
CA ASP A 145 23.39 -12.31 -14.56
C ASP A 145 22.35 -12.96 -13.62
N ILE A 146 21.99 -12.30 -12.51
CA ILE A 146 20.94 -12.77 -11.59
C ILE A 146 19.57 -12.82 -12.30
N VAL A 147 19.23 -11.82 -13.10
CA VAL A 147 17.97 -11.79 -13.86
C VAL A 147 17.93 -12.91 -14.89
N ASP A 148 19.04 -13.16 -15.57
CA ASP A 148 19.14 -14.18 -16.60
C ASP A 148 19.04 -15.59 -15.98
N GLU A 149 19.69 -15.83 -14.83
CA GLU A 149 19.56 -17.08 -14.07
C GLU A 149 18.14 -17.28 -13.53
N ALA A 150 17.51 -16.21 -13.00
CA ALA A 150 16.11 -16.26 -12.56
C ALA A 150 15.18 -16.62 -13.72
N LEU A 151 15.46 -16.10 -14.92
CA LEU A 151 14.70 -16.43 -16.13
C LEU A 151 14.84 -17.91 -16.53
N VAL A 152 16.03 -18.49 -16.41
CA VAL A 152 16.25 -19.94 -16.63
C VAL A 152 15.41 -20.78 -15.66
N GLN A 153 15.27 -20.32 -14.42
CA GLN A 153 14.42 -20.95 -13.40
C GLN A 153 12.92 -20.67 -13.61
N GLY A 154 12.54 -19.93 -14.65
CA GLY A 154 11.15 -19.59 -14.99
C GLY A 154 10.58 -18.42 -14.20
N VAL A 155 11.42 -17.64 -13.51
CA VAL A 155 11.02 -16.46 -12.74
C VAL A 155 11.38 -15.20 -13.50
N TRP A 156 10.36 -14.50 -14.00
CA TRP A 156 10.58 -13.22 -14.69
C TRP A 156 10.81 -12.08 -13.71
N THR A 157 12.02 -11.50 -13.71
CA THR A 157 12.34 -10.29 -12.96
C THR A 157 13.01 -9.27 -13.87
N ALA A 158 13.04 -8.00 -13.48
CA ALA A 158 13.65 -6.94 -14.27
C ALA A 158 14.49 -6.00 -13.41
N ARG A 159 15.66 -5.62 -13.95
CA ARG A 159 16.45 -4.53 -13.38
C ARG A 159 15.76 -3.20 -13.60
N ALA A 160 15.91 -2.29 -12.66
CA ALA A 160 15.55 -0.89 -12.83
C ALA A 160 16.55 -0.22 -13.77
N ARG A 161 16.14 0.05 -15.02
CA ARG A 161 16.94 0.86 -15.96
C ARG A 161 16.76 2.33 -15.62
N ARG A 162 17.88 3.04 -15.47
CA ARG A 162 17.93 4.47 -15.15
C ARG A 162 18.69 5.22 -16.23
N LEU A 163 18.31 6.47 -16.47
CA LEU A 163 19.02 7.37 -17.38
C LEU A 163 20.12 8.07 -16.57
N ARG A 164 21.34 7.56 -16.65
CA ARG A 164 22.52 8.13 -15.96
C ARG A 164 22.80 9.55 -16.46
N GLY A 165 23.17 10.45 -15.55
CA GLY A 165 23.45 11.86 -15.87
C GLY A 165 22.23 12.75 -16.17
N GLN A 166 20.99 12.24 -16.10
CA GLN A 166 19.76 13.02 -16.29
C GLN A 166 18.91 13.16 -15.02
N GLU A 167 19.19 12.38 -13.97
CA GLU A 167 18.55 12.50 -12.66
C GLU A 167 19.40 13.37 -11.74
N LEU A 168 18.76 14.24 -10.93
CA LEU A 168 19.45 15.08 -9.93
C LEU A 168 20.21 14.24 -8.89
N VAL A 169 19.74 13.02 -8.64
CA VAL A 169 20.34 12.05 -7.73
C VAL A 169 20.46 10.74 -8.48
N GLU A 170 21.68 10.22 -8.60
CA GLU A 170 21.89 8.92 -9.22
C GLU A 170 21.45 7.79 -8.28
N ALA A 171 20.35 7.13 -8.64
CA ALA A 171 19.86 5.99 -7.88
C ALA A 171 20.75 4.74 -8.05
N LEU A 172 20.86 3.94 -7.00
CA LEU A 172 21.62 2.69 -7.03
C LEU A 172 21.03 1.68 -8.04
N PRO A 173 21.89 0.86 -8.69
CA PRO A 173 21.44 -0.31 -9.42
C PRO A 173 20.55 -1.21 -8.55
N SER A 174 19.42 -1.65 -9.10
CA SER A 174 18.47 -2.48 -8.34
C SER A 174 17.63 -3.38 -9.25
N ILE A 175 17.10 -4.46 -8.67
CA ILE A 175 16.02 -5.26 -9.27
C ILE A 175 14.69 -4.79 -8.69
N ARG A 176 13.70 -4.58 -9.56
CA ARG A 176 12.34 -4.23 -9.15
C ARG A 176 11.47 -5.47 -9.25
N LEU A 177 10.98 -5.92 -8.11
CA LEU A 177 10.04 -7.02 -8.01
C LEU A 177 8.65 -6.48 -7.68
N THR A 178 7.68 -6.75 -8.55
CA THR A 178 6.29 -6.33 -8.38
C THR A 178 5.45 -7.54 -8.00
N VAL A 179 4.97 -7.55 -6.76
CA VAL A 179 4.14 -8.61 -6.21
C VAL A 179 2.68 -8.37 -6.60
N THR A 180 1.96 -9.43 -6.97
CA THR A 180 0.53 -9.36 -7.27
C THR A 180 -0.26 -10.34 -6.38
N ALA A 181 -1.56 -10.10 -6.23
CA ALA A 181 -2.46 -11.01 -5.52
C ALA A 181 -2.64 -12.36 -6.25
N GLY A 182 -2.33 -12.42 -7.54
CA GLY A 182 -2.51 -13.61 -8.38
C GLY A 182 -1.39 -14.65 -8.28
N LEU A 183 -0.33 -14.39 -7.50
CA LEU A 183 0.72 -15.38 -7.25
C LEU A 183 0.16 -16.49 -6.35
N SER A 184 -0.14 -17.64 -6.94
CA SER A 184 -0.52 -18.85 -6.21
C SER A 184 0.71 -19.59 -5.68
N ARG A 185 0.57 -20.32 -4.57
CA ARG A 185 1.64 -21.19 -4.07
C ARG A 185 2.02 -22.21 -5.15
N CYS A 186 3.31 -22.30 -5.46
CA CYS A 186 3.81 -23.30 -6.39
C CYS A 186 3.60 -24.68 -5.75
N ARG A 187 2.83 -25.57 -6.41
CA ARG A 187 2.80 -26.99 -6.06
C ARG A 187 4.05 -27.63 -6.65
N CYS A 188 5.16 -27.57 -5.92
CA CYS A 188 6.33 -28.36 -6.27
C CYS A 188 5.99 -29.84 -6.03
N TYR A 189 6.03 -30.65 -7.09
CA TYR A 189 6.02 -32.12 -7.05
C TYR A 189 7.42 -32.65 -6.77
#